data_AF-A0A4R4SQY6-F1
#
_entry.id   AF-A0A4R4SQY6-F1
#
_cell.length_a   1.000
_cell.length_b   1.000
_cell.length_c   1.000
_cell.angle_alpha   90.00
_cell.angle_beta   90.00
_cell.angle_gamma   90.00
#
_symmetry.space_group_name_H-M   'P 1'
#
loop_
_entity.id
_entity.type
_entity.pdbx_description
1 polymer ?
#
loop_
_entity_poly.entity_id
_entity_poly.type
_entity_poly.pdbx_seq_one_letter_code
_entity_poly.pdbx_strand_id
1 'polypeptide(L)' 'MALKKTTVMVDEEDLALIKEAAAREGRPESEYFREAFHLVALRSRRWDEEWDIPRLDFGGPVTSEEIDRAVSDGVVDAE' A
#
# COMPACT_ATOMS: atom_id res chain seq x y z
N MET A 1 13.66 15.50 9.06
CA MET A 1 13.77 14.30 9.92
C MET A 1 15.23 13.92 10.06
N ALA A 2 15.66 13.40 11.20
CA ALA A 2 17.04 12.95 11.38
C ALA A 2 17.25 11.59 10.67
N LEU A 3 18.24 11.52 9.79
CA LEU A 3 18.64 10.26 9.15
C LEU A 3 19.33 9.38 10.19
N LYS A 4 18.88 8.12 10.32
CA LYS A 4 19.57 7.10 11.14
C LYS A 4 20.39 6.18 10.25
N LYS A 5 21.60 5.86 10.68
CA LYS A 5 22.49 4.91 9.99
C LYS A 5 22.08 3.48 10.35
N THR A 6 21.89 2.65 9.33
CA THR A 6 21.64 1.21 9.42
C THR A 6 22.56 0.50 8.42
N THR A 7 23.13 -0.64 8.81
CA THR A 7 23.95 -1.49 7.94
C THR A 7 23.23 -2.81 7.72
N VAL A 8 23.08 -3.24 6.47
CA VAL A 8 22.38 -4.50 6.10
C VAL A 8 23.20 -5.21 5.03
N MET A 9 23.18 -6.55 5.05
CA MET A 9 23.75 -7.37 3.98
C MET A 9 22.71 -7.50 2.86
N VAL A 10 23.14 -7.35 1.60
CA VAL A 10 22.29 -7.47 0.42
C VAL A 10 22.88 -8.49 -0.54
N ASP A 11 22.04 -9.02 -1.43
CA ASP A 11 22.49 -9.88 -2.51
C ASP A 11 23.42 -9.11 -3.46
N GLU A 12 24.43 -9.81 -4.00
CA GLU A 12 25.43 -9.21 -4.89
C GLU A 12 24.83 -8.82 -6.24
N GLU A 13 23.90 -9.62 -6.78
CA GLU A 13 23.23 -9.36 -8.06
C GLU A 13 22.32 -8.12 -7.94
N ASP A 14 21.54 -8.04 -6.86
CA ASP A 14 20.70 -6.88 -6.57
C ASP A 14 21.53 -5.59 -6.43
N LEU A 15 22.67 -5.68 -5.73
CA LEU A 15 23.57 -4.54 -5.57
C LEU A 15 24.16 -4.08 -6.91
N ALA A 16 24.51 -5.01 -7.80
CA ALA A 16 25.01 -4.69 -9.13
C ALA A 16 23.96 -3.95 -9.97
N LEU A 17 22.70 -4.42 -9.94
CA LEU A 17 21.59 -3.79 -10.66
C LEU A 17 21.31 -2.36 -10.16
N ILE A 18 21.33 -2.15 -8.84
CA ILE A 18 21.12 -0.81 -8.25
C ILE A 18 22.26 0.13 -8.67
N LYS A 19 23.50 -0.35 -8.71
CA LYS A 19 24.65 0.47 -9.14
C LYS A 19 24.55 0.89 -10.60
N GLU A 20 24.13 -0.01 -11.48
CA GLU A 20 23.91 0.31 -12.88
C GLU A 20 22.79 1.36 -13.06
N ALA A 21 21.68 1.20 -12.35
CA ALA A 21 20.58 2.17 -12.35
C ALA A 21 21.01 3.54 -11.80
N ALA A 22 21.74 3.55 -10.69
CA ALA A 22 22.30 4.75 -10.09
C ALA A 22 23.22 5.51 -11.04
N ALA A 23 24.12 4.79 -11.71
CA ALA A 23 25.01 5.37 -12.72
C ALA A 23 24.24 5.93 -13.93
N ARG A 24 23.22 5.20 -14.40
CA ARG A 24 22.36 5.64 -15.52
C ARG A 24 21.56 6.90 -15.20
N GLU A 25 21.08 7.03 -13.97
CA GLU A 25 20.24 8.15 -13.52
C GLU A 25 21.03 9.31 -12.89
N GLY A 26 22.35 9.15 -12.68
CA GLY A 26 23.18 10.15 -12.01
C GLY A 26 22.81 10.37 -10.54
N ARG A 27 22.18 9.38 -9.90
CA ARG A 27 21.71 9.42 -8.51
C ARG A 27 22.63 8.60 -7.60
N PRO A 28 22.84 9.00 -6.34
CA PRO A 28 23.64 8.20 -5.41
C PRO A 28 22.91 6.90 -5.02
N GLU A 29 23.63 5.79 -4.86
CA GLU A 29 23.00 4.48 -4.53
C GLU A 29 22.21 4.55 -3.22
N SER A 30 22.68 5.39 -2.28
CA SER A 30 22.01 5.62 -1.00
C SER A 30 20.57 6.14 -1.13
N GLU A 31 20.20 6.78 -2.25
CA GLU A 31 18.81 7.19 -2.48
C GLU A 31 17.91 6.00 -2.78
N TYR A 32 18.37 5.06 -3.62
CA TYR A 32 17.62 3.85 -3.92
C TYR A 32 17.37 3.02 -2.67
N PHE A 33 18.37 2.90 -1.79
CA PHE A 33 18.16 2.21 -0.52
C PHE A 33 17.15 2.94 0.37
N ARG A 34 17.23 4.26 0.49
CA ARG A 34 16.25 5.05 1.26
C ARG A 34 14.83 4.90 0.69
N GLU A 35 14.69 4.91 -0.62
CA GLU A 35 13.43 4.74 -1.33
C GLU A 35 12.86 3.32 -1.12
N ALA A 36 13.69 2.29 -1.25
CA ALA A 36 13.30 0.91 -0.97
C ALA A 36 12.81 0.74 0.47
N PHE A 37 13.54 1.27 1.46
CA PHE A 37 13.10 1.27 2.85
C PHE A 37 11.77 2.00 3.05
N HIS A 38 11.57 3.12 2.37
CA HIS A 38 10.34 3.89 2.46
C HIS A 38 9.15 3.13 1.87
N LEU A 39 9.31 2.54 0.68
CA LEU A 39 8.27 1.74 0.04
C LEU A 39 7.87 0.52 0.89
N VAL A 40 8.85 -0.18 1.44
CA VAL A 40 8.59 -1.31 2.35
C VAL A 40 7.90 -0.84 3.63
N ALA A 41 8.30 0.29 4.21
CA ALA A 41 7.65 0.85 5.39
C ALA A 41 6.18 1.22 5.11
N LEU A 42 5.89 1.83 3.97
CA LEU A 42 4.52 2.14 3.55
C LEU A 42 3.69 0.86 3.35
N ARG A 43 4.24 -0.14 2.66
CA ARG A 43 3.58 -1.43 2.46
C ARG A 43 3.31 -2.16 3.78
N SER A 44 4.23 -2.03 4.73
CA SER A 44 4.14 -2.70 6.04
C SER A 44 3.28 -1.94 7.04
N ARG A 45 2.85 -0.72 6.71
CA ARG A 45 1.93 0.06 7.52
C ARG A 45 0.55 -0.59 7.47
N ARG A 46 0.33 -1.53 8.38
CA ARG A 46 -0.99 -2.09 8.63
C ARG A 46 -1.84 -1.04 9.34
N TRP A 47 -3.15 -1.04 9.10
CA TRP A 47 -4.09 -0.41 10.03
C TRP A 47 -4.00 -1.18 11.35
N ASP A 48 -3.29 -0.60 12.32
CA ASP A 48 -3.13 -1.14 13.68
C ASP A 48 -4.42 -0.99 14.50
N GLU A 49 -5.27 -0.05 14.11
CA GLU A 49 -6.59 0.14 14.73
C GLU A 49 -7.62 -0.80 14.09
N GLU A 50 -8.40 -1.45 14.96
CA GLU A 50 -9.60 -2.16 14.57
C GLU A 50 -10.50 -1.17 13.81
N TRP A 51 -11.02 -1.57 12.66
CA TRP A 51 -11.79 -0.63 11.86
C TRP A 51 -13.04 -0.24 12.65
N ASP A 52 -13.22 1.05 12.90
CA ASP A 52 -14.44 1.62 13.49
C ASP A 52 -15.55 1.69 12.44
N ILE A 53 -15.89 0.54 11.84
CA ILE A 53 -17.04 0.42 10.96
C ILE A 53 -18.26 0.25 11.88
N PRO A 54 -19.25 1.16 11.82
CA PRO A 54 -20.47 0.97 12.57
C PRO A 54 -21.14 -0.33 12.11
N ARG A 55 -21.49 -1.20 13.07
CA ARG A 55 -22.33 -2.35 12.77
C ARG A 55 -23.73 -1.85 12.47
N LEU A 56 -24.15 -1.99 11.21
CA LEU A 56 -25.50 -1.66 10.77
C LEU A 56 -26.39 -2.87 11.05
N ASP A 57 -27.47 -2.65 11.79
CA ASP A 57 -28.55 -3.62 11.94
C ASP A 57 -29.61 -3.34 10.88
N PHE A 58 -29.80 -4.29 9.96
CA PHE A 58 -30.78 -4.20 8.88
C PHE A 58 -32.14 -4.83 9.25
N GLY A 59 -32.33 -5.26 10.51
CA GLY A 59 -33.58 -5.85 11.00
C GLY A 59 -33.88 -7.26 10.48
N GLY A 60 -32.94 -7.88 9.75
CA GLY A 60 -33.07 -9.20 9.16
C GLY A 60 -31.84 -9.59 8.33
N PRO A 61 -31.76 -10.85 7.86
CA PRO A 61 -30.70 -11.27 6.96
C PRO A 61 -30.82 -10.54 5.62
N VAL A 62 -29.74 -9.92 5.18
CA VAL A 62 -29.64 -9.29 3.86
C VAL A 62 -29.28 -10.37 2.83
N THR A 63 -30.12 -10.52 1.80
CA THR A 63 -29.93 -11.47 0.70
C THR A 63 -29.10 -10.86 -0.44
N SER A 64 -28.48 -11.71 -1.26
CA SER A 64 -27.72 -11.26 -2.43
C SER A 64 -28.61 -10.52 -3.43
N GLU A 65 -29.84 -10.98 -3.63
CA GLU A 65 -30.81 -10.36 -4.54
C GLU A 65 -31.23 -8.95 -4.09
N GLU A 66 -31.30 -8.70 -2.78
CA GLU A 66 -31.59 -7.38 -2.23
C GLU A 66 -30.44 -6.39 -2.45
N ILE A 67 -29.19 -6.88 -2.32
CA ILE A 67 -27.98 -6.08 -2.60
C ILE A 67 -27.94 -5.69 -4.07
N ASP A 68 -28.11 -6.66 -4.97
CA ASP A 68 -28.04 -6.43 -6.41
C ASP A 68 -29.10 -5.43 -6.89
N ARG A 69 -30.32 -5.53 -6.33
CA ARG A 69 -31.40 -4.58 -6.62
C ARG A 69 -31.06 -3.18 -6.12
N ALA A 70 -30.65 -3.03 -4.86
CA ALA A 70 -30.35 -1.73 -4.26
C ALA A 70 -29.20 -1.01 -4.99
N VAL A 71 -28.16 -1.75 -5.41
CA VAL A 71 -27.06 -1.19 -6.21
C VAL A 71 -27.54 -0.76 -7.59
N SER A 72 -28.36 -1.60 -8.25
CA SER A 72 -28.88 -1.28 -9.59
C SER A 72 -29.77 -0.04 -9.56
N ASP A 73 -30.70 0.04 -8.62
CA ASP A 73 -31.60 1.19 -8.46
C ASP A 73 -30.81 2.47 -8.17
N GLY A 74 -29.80 2.42 -7.30
CA GLY A 74 -28.96 3.58 -6.97
C GLY A 74 -28.07 4.08 -8.11
N VAL A 75 -27.70 3.22 -9.07
CA VAL A 75 -26.96 3.63 -10.27
C VAL A 75 -27.89 4.32 -11.26
N VAL A 76 -29.13 3.85 -11.40
CA VAL A 76 -30.14 4.43 -12.31
C VAL A 76 -30.63 5.79 -11.83
N ASP A 77 -30.79 5.99 -10.52
CA ASP A 77 -31.21 7.27 -9.93
C ASP A 77 -30.10 8.35 -9.95
N ALA A 78 -28.86 7.98 -10.28
CA ALA A 78 -27.72 8.91 -10.38
C ALA A 78 -27.52 9.51 -11.79
N GLU A 79 -28.31 9.07 -12.78
CA GLU A 79 -28.30 9.57 -14.17
C GLU A 79 -29.36 10.65 -14.46
#